data_AF-A0A7Y5S6Z7-F1
#
_entry.id   AF-A0A7Y5S6Z7-F1
#
_cell.length_a   1.000
_cell.length_b   1.000
_cell.length_c   1.000
_cell.angle_alpha   90.00
_cell.angle_beta   90.00
_cell.angle_gamma   90.00
#
_symmetry.space_group_name_H-M   'P 1'
#
loop_
_entity.id
_entity.type
_entity.pdbx_description
1 polymer ?
#
loop_
_entity_poly.entity_id
_entity_poly.type
_entity_poly.pdbx_seq_one_letter_code
_entity_poly.pdbx_strand_id
1 'polypeptide(L)'
;MVKDNRADLLPNLLYAENDEMRRLYRALGTFLKHTQELAQSLQTKFPEEVNKLKKQGEEAAKKGQATTLFGQLAQAQSRSRRGPPDKSQQEAFNAALKRIFVDPYGSLDDGVERLSTTPINDDVAAIMVDGKPMLAPLGLTMRRVKTDDREIWAVVPPLNIPGVANFVPKTKEEFQIWGSLIKTFDNVVVDLTKDVNSGAMKSLDDVSKKAGEKAFIPAAMTVFAYTQAMEARKKAAQKAAQSTPQAPTPGKN
;
A
#
# COMPACT_ATOMS: atom_id res chain seq x y z
N MET A 1 -16.40 0.56 9.97
CA MET A 1 -16.00 0.77 8.55
C MET A 1 -15.95 -0.54 7.79
N VAL A 2 -14.95 -1.42 8.02
CA VAL A 2 -14.88 -2.71 7.30
C VAL A 2 -16.11 -3.58 7.54
N LYS A 3 -16.50 -3.79 8.80
CA LYS A 3 -17.72 -4.54 9.17
C LYS A 3 -19.00 -3.96 8.56
N ASP A 4 -19.01 -2.68 8.23
CA ASP A 4 -20.16 -1.97 7.67
C ASP A 4 -20.10 -1.84 6.14
N ASN A 5 -19.18 -2.54 5.46
CA ASN A 5 -18.91 -2.42 4.02
C ASN A 5 -18.56 -1.01 3.56
N ARG A 6 -17.86 -0.26 4.42
CA ARG A 6 -17.40 1.10 4.19
C ARG A 6 -15.87 1.19 4.16
N ALA A 7 -15.21 0.24 3.50
CA ALA A 7 -13.76 0.28 3.33
C ALA A 7 -13.29 1.50 2.51
N ASP A 8 -14.18 2.11 1.72
CA ASP A 8 -13.95 3.40 1.04
C ASP A 8 -13.50 4.53 1.98
N LEU A 9 -13.92 4.45 3.25
CA LEU A 9 -13.62 5.47 4.25
C LEU A 9 -12.31 5.24 4.99
N LEU A 10 -11.66 4.08 4.87
CA LEU A 10 -10.42 3.78 5.60
C LEU A 10 -9.32 4.83 5.36
N PRO A 11 -9.08 5.31 4.12
CA PRO A 11 -8.04 6.31 3.89
C PRO A 11 -8.35 7.69 4.47
N ASN A 12 -9.58 7.95 4.91
CA ASN A 12 -9.92 9.18 5.65
C ASN A 12 -9.29 9.19 7.05
N LEU A 13 -8.92 8.01 7.58
CA LEU A 13 -8.16 7.89 8.83
C LEU A 13 -6.68 8.17 8.65
N LEU A 14 -6.19 8.32 7.41
CA LEU A 14 -4.79 8.63 7.15
C LEU A 14 -4.56 10.15 7.10
N TYR A 15 -3.49 10.58 7.75
CA TYR A 15 -2.97 11.93 7.63
C TYR A 15 -2.43 12.15 6.21
N ALA A 16 -2.87 13.24 5.56
CA ALA A 16 -2.38 13.63 4.25
C ALA A 16 -1.67 14.98 4.35
N GLU A 17 -0.46 15.07 3.82
CA GLU A 17 0.36 16.29 3.88
C GLU A 17 -0.12 17.38 2.91
N ASN A 18 -0.81 17.00 1.84
CA ASN A 18 -1.29 17.91 0.80
C ASN A 18 -2.51 17.32 0.06
N ASP A 19 -3.11 18.14 -0.79
CA ASP A 19 -4.31 17.78 -1.56
C ASP A 19 -4.09 16.62 -2.54
N GLU A 20 -2.92 16.53 -3.17
CA GLU A 20 -2.61 15.45 -4.11
C GLU A 20 -2.51 14.10 -3.37
N MET A 21 -1.91 14.09 -2.18
CA MET A 21 -1.89 12.92 -1.30
C MET A 21 -3.31 12.54 -0.86
N ARG A 22 -4.14 13.53 -0.49
CA ARG A 22 -5.55 13.27 -0.14
C ARG A 22 -6.33 12.69 -1.32
N ARG A 23 -6.11 13.18 -2.55
CA ARG A 23 -6.73 12.63 -3.77
C ARG A 23 -6.28 11.20 -4.02
N LEU A 24 -4.99 10.91 -3.86
CA LEU A 24 -4.45 9.56 -3.99
C LEU A 24 -5.10 8.60 -2.97
N TYR A 25 -5.26 9.05 -1.72
CA TYR A 25 -5.95 8.27 -0.68
C TYR A 25 -7.43 8.04 -0.98
N ARG A 26 -8.14 9.01 -1.59
CA ARG A 26 -9.52 8.76 -2.05
C ARG A 26 -9.58 7.71 -3.15
N ALA A 27 -8.66 7.75 -4.12
CA ALA A 27 -8.57 6.70 -5.14
C ALA A 27 -8.26 5.33 -4.53
N LEU A 28 -7.37 5.28 -3.53
CA LEU A 28 -7.11 4.09 -2.74
C LEU A 28 -8.37 3.61 -2.02
N GLY A 29 -9.23 4.51 -1.52
CA GLY A 29 -10.49 4.18 -0.86
C GLY A 29 -11.43 3.44 -1.80
N THR A 30 -11.62 3.97 -3.02
CA THR A 30 -12.42 3.28 -4.05
C THR A 30 -11.88 1.88 -4.34
N PHE A 31 -10.56 1.75 -4.50
CA PHE A 31 -9.91 0.45 -4.69
C PHE A 31 -10.16 -0.52 -3.53
N LEU A 32 -10.03 -0.04 -2.29
CA LEU A 32 -10.28 -0.85 -1.08
C LEU A 32 -11.73 -1.31 -0.99
N LYS A 33 -12.69 -0.47 -1.38
CA LYS A 33 -14.10 -0.84 -1.47
C LYS A 33 -14.32 -1.97 -2.48
N HIS A 34 -13.86 -1.83 -3.72
CA HIS A 34 -14.04 -2.90 -4.71
C HIS A 34 -13.27 -4.17 -4.33
N THR A 35 -12.15 -4.05 -3.63
CA THR A 35 -11.42 -5.23 -3.11
C THR A 35 -12.23 -5.93 -2.03
N GLN A 36 -12.94 -5.19 -1.18
CA GLN A 36 -13.88 -5.76 -0.21
C GLN A 36 -15.01 -6.53 -0.90
N GLU A 37 -15.58 -5.95 -1.96
CA GLU A 37 -16.63 -6.59 -2.77
C GLU A 37 -16.13 -7.88 -3.43
N LEU A 38 -14.92 -7.85 -4.01
CA LEU A 38 -14.29 -9.06 -4.55
C LEU A 38 -14.13 -10.15 -3.48
N ALA A 39 -13.60 -9.80 -2.30
CA ALA A 39 -13.42 -10.76 -1.22
C ALA A 39 -14.74 -11.43 -0.80
N GLN A 40 -15.84 -10.66 -0.76
CA GLN A 40 -17.18 -11.17 -0.47
C GLN A 40 -17.69 -12.11 -1.57
N SER A 41 -17.49 -11.74 -2.83
CA SER A 41 -17.79 -12.60 -3.98
C SER A 41 -17.01 -13.92 -3.93
N LEU A 42 -15.72 -13.87 -3.62
CA LEU A 42 -14.87 -15.06 -3.47
C LEU A 42 -15.31 -15.95 -2.30
N GLN A 43 -15.61 -15.36 -1.13
CA GLN A 43 -16.12 -16.11 0.03
C GLN A 43 -17.45 -16.80 -0.27
N THR A 44 -18.30 -16.19 -1.10
CA THR A 44 -19.58 -16.75 -1.52
C THR A 44 -19.42 -17.88 -2.55
N LYS A 45 -18.54 -17.70 -3.53
CA LYS A 45 -18.36 -18.66 -4.64
C LYS A 45 -17.40 -19.81 -4.33
N PHE A 46 -16.37 -19.54 -3.53
CA PHE A 46 -15.28 -20.49 -3.21
C PHE A 46 -15.04 -20.59 -1.69
N PRO A 47 -16.08 -20.87 -0.88
CA PRO A 47 -15.98 -20.80 0.59
C PRO A 47 -14.91 -21.75 1.15
N GLU A 48 -14.79 -22.96 0.60
CA GLU A 48 -13.83 -23.95 1.07
C GLU A 48 -12.38 -23.52 0.82
N GLU A 49 -12.09 -23.01 -0.39
CA GLU A 49 -10.75 -22.54 -0.74
C GLU A 49 -10.35 -21.30 0.09
N VAL A 50 -11.28 -20.38 0.30
CA VAL A 50 -11.08 -19.19 1.14
C VAL A 50 -10.79 -19.60 2.58
N ASN A 51 -11.60 -20.48 3.16
CA ASN A 51 -11.41 -20.96 4.53
C ASN A 51 -10.08 -21.71 4.69
N LYS A 52 -9.67 -22.50 3.69
CA LYS A 52 -8.38 -23.18 3.68
C LYS A 52 -7.22 -22.17 3.72
N LEU A 53 -7.27 -21.11 2.92
CA LEU A 53 -6.24 -20.08 2.90
C LEU A 53 -6.19 -19.25 4.18
N LYS A 54 -7.35 -18.92 4.77
CA LYS A 54 -7.41 -18.24 6.08
C LYS A 54 -6.72 -19.06 7.16
N LYS A 55 -7.05 -20.36 7.26
CA LYS A 55 -6.38 -21.28 8.20
C LYS A 55 -4.87 -21.36 8.00
N GLN A 56 -4.43 -21.47 6.74
CA GLN A 56 -2.99 -21.45 6.42
C GLN A 56 -2.31 -20.14 6.83
N GLY A 57 -3.00 -19.00 6.66
CA GLY A 57 -2.55 -17.69 7.10
C GLY A 57 -2.39 -17.59 8.62
N GLU A 58 -3.38 -18.06 9.37
CA GLU A 58 -3.34 -18.11 10.84
C GLU A 58 -2.22 -19.00 11.37
N GLU A 59 -2.04 -20.20 10.78
CA GLU A 59 -0.97 -21.12 11.16
C GLU A 59 0.42 -20.53 10.90
N ALA A 60 0.61 -19.85 9.76
CA ALA A 60 1.86 -19.17 9.46
C ALA A 60 2.14 -18.01 10.42
N ALA A 61 1.09 -17.25 10.80
CA ALA A 61 1.21 -16.18 11.78
C ALA A 61 1.60 -16.70 13.17
N LYS A 62 0.95 -17.78 13.64
CA LYS A 62 1.26 -18.43 14.92
C LYS A 62 2.70 -18.97 14.97
N LYS A 63 3.25 -19.40 13.83
CA LYS A 63 4.64 -19.89 13.71
C LYS A 63 5.69 -18.78 13.65
N GLY A 64 5.32 -17.50 13.79
CA GLY A 64 6.23 -16.36 13.64
C GLY A 64 6.75 -16.18 12.20
N GLN A 65 6.18 -16.92 11.25
CA GLN A 65 6.47 -16.84 9.82
C GLN A 65 5.53 -15.85 9.11
N ALA A 66 4.94 -14.93 9.88
CA ALA A 66 4.34 -13.71 9.34
C ALA A 66 5.45 -12.79 8.80
N THR A 67 6.26 -13.31 7.87
CA THR A 67 7.03 -12.48 6.96
C THR A 67 6.00 -11.59 6.30
N THR A 68 6.01 -10.31 6.66
CA THR A 68 5.14 -9.32 6.04
C THR A 68 5.31 -9.46 4.52
N LEU A 69 4.23 -9.35 3.76
CA LEU A 69 4.28 -9.41 2.29
C LEU A 69 5.41 -8.50 1.73
N PHE A 70 5.60 -7.35 2.40
CA PHE A 70 6.69 -6.41 2.20
C PHE A 70 8.09 -6.98 2.46
N GLY A 71 8.28 -7.80 3.49
CA GLY A 71 9.54 -8.49 3.76
C GLY A 71 9.92 -9.51 2.67
N GLN A 72 8.94 -10.26 2.15
CA GLN A 72 9.18 -11.18 1.02
C GLN A 72 9.53 -10.42 -0.27
N LEU A 73 8.85 -9.31 -0.54
CA LEU A 73 9.13 -8.46 -1.70
C LEU A 73 10.51 -7.78 -1.59
N ALA A 74 10.88 -7.30 -0.38
CA ALA A 74 12.19 -6.71 -0.12
C ALA A 74 13.33 -7.75 -0.23
N GLN A 75 13.09 -9.00 0.15
CA GLN A 75 14.06 -10.08 0.04
C GLN A 75 14.22 -10.58 -1.41
N ALA A 76 13.17 -10.48 -2.25
CA ALA A 76 13.28 -10.72 -3.68
C ALA A 76 14.16 -9.66 -4.39
N GLN A 77 14.16 -8.42 -3.88
CA GLN A 77 14.95 -7.32 -4.43
C GLN A 77 16.47 -7.49 -4.23
N SER A 78 16.92 -8.21 -3.19
CA SER A 78 18.36 -8.47 -2.99
C SER A 78 18.95 -9.49 -3.97
N ARG A 79 18.10 -10.33 -4.59
CA ARG A 79 18.52 -11.32 -5.60
C ARG A 79 18.33 -10.85 -7.04
N SER A 80 17.53 -9.81 -7.28
CA SER A 80 17.15 -9.34 -8.61
C SER A 80 18.05 -8.21 -9.13
N ARG A 81 19.36 -8.45 -9.24
CA ARG A 81 20.26 -7.59 -10.04
C ARG A 81 20.70 -8.36 -11.29
N ARG A 82 20.01 -8.11 -12.41
CA ARG A 82 20.25 -8.51 -13.82
C ARG A 82 19.42 -9.70 -14.33
N GLY A 83 18.24 -9.41 -14.87
CA GLY A 83 17.48 -10.32 -15.74
C GLY A 83 16.08 -9.78 -16.09
N PRO A 84 15.48 -10.19 -17.22
CA PRO A 84 14.06 -10.02 -17.47
C PRO A 84 13.23 -10.66 -16.34
N PRO A 85 11.99 -10.20 -16.09
CA PRO A 85 11.14 -10.81 -15.08
C PRO A 85 10.91 -12.30 -15.39
N ASP A 86 11.36 -13.15 -14.48
CA ASP A 86 11.23 -14.61 -14.58
C ASP A 86 9.81 -15.06 -14.18
N LYS A 87 9.37 -16.23 -14.65
CA LYS A 87 8.08 -16.85 -14.29
C LYS A 87 7.90 -16.96 -12.78
N SER A 88 8.99 -17.21 -12.06
CA SER A 88 9.03 -17.25 -10.59
C SER A 88 8.57 -15.95 -9.93
N GLN A 89 8.87 -14.78 -10.53
CA GLN A 89 8.44 -13.48 -10.01
C GLN A 89 6.94 -13.25 -10.23
N GLN A 90 6.43 -13.68 -11.39
CA GLN A 90 5.01 -13.60 -11.70
C GLN A 90 4.20 -14.53 -10.79
N GLU A 91 4.67 -15.75 -10.53
CA GLU A 91 4.04 -16.69 -9.60
C GLU A 91 4.00 -16.15 -8.16
N ALA A 92 5.11 -15.57 -7.68
CA ALA A 92 5.15 -14.94 -6.36
C ALA A 92 4.18 -13.74 -6.27
N PHE A 93 4.09 -12.93 -7.32
CA PHE A 93 3.14 -11.82 -7.41
C PHE A 93 1.68 -12.33 -7.39
N ASN A 94 1.38 -13.38 -8.14
CA ASN A 94 0.05 -13.99 -8.16
C ASN A 94 -0.34 -14.55 -6.80
N ALA A 95 0.58 -15.22 -6.11
CA ALA A 95 0.36 -15.74 -4.76
C ALA A 95 0.10 -14.62 -3.74
N ALA A 96 0.84 -13.50 -3.86
CA ALA A 96 0.65 -12.32 -3.03
C ALA A 96 -0.74 -11.69 -3.26
N LEU A 97 -1.15 -11.54 -4.53
CA LEU A 97 -2.48 -11.05 -4.88
C LEU A 97 -3.60 -11.97 -4.36
N LYS A 98 -3.43 -13.29 -4.52
CA LYS A 98 -4.38 -14.29 -4.00
C LYS A 98 -4.66 -14.07 -2.52
N ARG A 99 -3.60 -13.90 -1.72
CA ARG A 99 -3.73 -13.68 -0.28
C ARG A 99 -4.46 -12.37 0.02
N ILE A 100 -4.13 -11.29 -0.68
CA ILE A 100 -4.77 -9.97 -0.49
C ILE A 100 -6.26 -10.05 -0.83
N PHE A 101 -6.64 -10.71 -1.92
CA PHE A 101 -8.05 -10.73 -2.35
C PHE A 101 -8.93 -11.62 -1.49
N VAL A 102 -8.38 -12.69 -0.93
CA VAL A 102 -9.14 -13.64 -0.09
C VAL A 102 -9.47 -13.05 1.27
N ASP A 103 -8.55 -12.26 1.82
CA ASP A 103 -8.74 -11.64 3.12
C ASP A 103 -8.03 -10.29 3.23
N PRO A 104 -8.55 -9.25 2.56
CA PRO A 104 -7.88 -7.94 2.50
C PRO A 104 -7.80 -7.22 3.85
N TYR A 105 -8.62 -7.64 4.82
CA TYR A 105 -8.75 -6.99 6.12
C TYR A 105 -8.58 -7.93 7.32
N GLY A 106 -8.20 -9.19 7.10
CA GLY A 106 -8.15 -10.20 8.18
C GLY A 106 -7.27 -9.82 9.36
N SER A 107 -6.20 -9.06 9.11
CA SER A 107 -5.32 -8.57 10.18
C SER A 107 -5.97 -7.49 11.06
N LEU A 108 -7.07 -6.86 10.64
CA LEU A 108 -7.76 -5.84 11.42
C LEU A 108 -8.63 -6.46 12.50
N ASP A 109 -9.31 -7.58 12.24
CA ASP A 109 -10.24 -8.20 13.19
C ASP A 109 -9.50 -8.81 14.40
N ASP A 110 -8.35 -9.43 14.18
CA ASP A 110 -7.52 -10.02 15.25
C ASP A 110 -6.79 -8.98 16.12
N GLY A 111 -6.73 -7.73 15.65
CA GLY A 111 -5.90 -6.68 16.24
C GLY A 111 -6.62 -5.71 17.16
N VAL A 112 -7.94 -5.54 17.02
CA VAL A 112 -8.68 -4.42 17.65
C VAL A 112 -8.50 -4.37 19.17
N GLU A 113 -8.65 -5.51 19.85
CA GLU A 113 -8.58 -5.57 21.32
C GLU A 113 -7.15 -5.36 21.86
N ARG A 114 -6.16 -5.54 21.01
CA ARG A 114 -4.74 -5.41 21.35
C ARG A 114 -4.22 -4.00 21.10
N LEU A 115 -4.97 -3.19 20.36
CA LEU A 115 -4.62 -1.82 20.03
C LEU A 115 -4.94 -0.90 21.21
N SER A 116 -3.95 -0.12 21.62
CA SER A 116 -4.16 1.00 22.53
C SER A 116 -3.37 2.22 22.05
N THR A 117 -3.53 3.35 22.75
CA THR A 117 -2.78 4.56 22.46
C THR A 117 -2.09 5.09 23.71
N THR A 118 -0.93 5.70 23.52
CA THR A 118 -0.22 6.43 24.58
C THR A 118 0.00 7.86 24.10
N PRO A 119 -0.51 8.89 24.82
CA PRO A 119 -0.29 10.28 24.41
C PRO A 119 1.20 10.61 24.46
N ILE A 120 1.69 11.27 23.41
CA ILE A 120 3.04 11.87 23.37
C ILE A 120 2.93 13.35 23.77
N ASN A 121 1.93 14.05 23.24
CA ASN A 121 1.52 15.40 23.62
C ASN A 121 0.03 15.60 23.28
N ASP A 122 -0.48 16.82 23.40
CA ASP A 122 -1.90 17.12 23.20
C ASP A 122 -2.43 16.77 21.79
N ASP A 123 -1.56 16.86 20.77
CA ASP A 123 -1.92 16.68 19.37
C ASP A 123 -1.35 15.41 18.74
N VAL A 124 -0.58 14.61 19.50
CA VAL A 124 0.10 13.41 18.99
C VAL A 124 -0.01 12.27 19.99
N ALA A 125 -0.38 11.08 19.51
CA ALA A 125 -0.41 9.86 20.28
C ALA A 125 0.35 8.73 19.55
N ALA A 126 1.04 7.89 20.30
CA ALA A 126 1.61 6.63 19.80
C ALA A 126 0.52 5.55 19.72
N ILE A 127 0.59 4.72 18.67
CA ILE A 127 -0.24 3.53 18.52
C ILE A 127 0.54 2.34 19.10
N MET A 128 -0.13 1.59 19.97
CA MET A 128 0.44 0.48 20.73
C MET A 128 -0.27 -0.83 20.35
N VAL A 129 0.47 -1.93 20.37
CA VAL A 129 -0.05 -3.31 20.31
C VAL A 129 0.47 -4.06 21.53
N ASP A 130 -0.44 -4.57 22.37
CA ASP A 130 -0.11 -5.23 23.65
C ASP A 130 0.84 -4.39 24.52
N GLY A 131 0.58 -3.08 24.60
CA GLY A 131 1.40 -2.14 25.38
C GLY A 131 2.78 -1.83 24.79
N LYS A 132 3.13 -2.35 23.60
CA LYS A 132 4.39 -2.04 22.89
C LYS A 132 4.12 -1.15 21.67
N PRO A 133 5.04 -0.23 21.31
CA PRO A 133 4.86 0.58 20.10
C PRO A 133 4.68 -0.28 18.85
N MET A 134 3.64 0.00 18.08
CA MET A 134 3.43 -0.63 16.79
C MET A 134 4.58 -0.23 15.84
N LEU A 135 5.14 -1.17 15.09
CA LEU A 135 6.32 -0.95 14.22
C LEU A 135 7.57 -0.45 14.98
N ALA A 136 7.90 -1.06 16.12
CA ALA A 136 9.16 -0.80 16.81
C ALA A 136 10.39 -1.02 15.90
N PRO A 137 11.45 -0.18 15.98
CA PRO A 137 11.64 0.91 16.94
C PRO A 137 11.05 2.26 16.51
N LEU A 138 10.50 2.36 15.29
CA LEU A 138 10.09 3.64 14.70
C LEU A 138 8.80 4.18 15.32
N GLY A 139 7.87 3.29 15.69
CA GLY A 139 6.58 3.66 16.25
C GLY A 139 5.61 4.19 15.18
N LEU A 140 4.36 3.76 15.23
CA LEU A 140 3.28 4.37 14.47
C LEU A 140 2.59 5.42 15.35
N THR A 141 2.22 6.57 14.78
CA THR A 141 1.59 7.67 15.52
C THR A 141 0.29 8.09 14.88
N MET A 142 -0.53 8.77 15.68
CA MET A 142 -1.71 9.51 15.24
C MET A 142 -1.50 10.98 15.56
N ARG A 143 -2.03 11.85 14.71
CA ARG A 143 -2.05 13.29 14.91
C ARG A 143 -3.48 13.80 14.91
N ARG A 144 -3.77 14.77 15.77
CA ARG A 144 -5.03 15.50 15.75
C ARG A 144 -5.06 16.45 14.54
N VAL A 145 -6.13 16.37 13.75
CA VAL A 145 -6.29 17.12 12.50
C VAL A 145 -7.69 17.71 12.46
N LYS A 146 -7.76 19.00 12.17
CA LYS A 146 -9.02 19.68 11.87
C LYS A 146 -9.40 19.42 10.41
N THR A 147 -10.54 18.79 10.21
CA THR A 147 -11.23 18.71 8.91
C THR A 147 -12.38 19.72 8.89
N ASP A 148 -12.99 19.95 7.72
CA ASP A 148 -14.07 20.93 7.55
C ASP A 148 -15.24 20.70 8.52
N ASP A 149 -15.57 19.43 8.83
CA ASP A 149 -16.75 19.07 9.62
C ASP A 149 -16.45 18.76 11.08
N ARG A 150 -15.20 18.41 11.42
CA ARG A 150 -14.80 17.96 12.77
C ARG A 150 -13.30 17.84 12.93
N GLU A 151 -12.87 17.70 14.17
CA GLU A 151 -11.52 17.29 14.50
C GLU A 151 -11.43 15.76 14.60
N ILE A 152 -10.38 15.17 14.03
CA ILE A 152 -10.15 13.72 14.04
C ILE A 152 -8.72 13.39 14.45
N TRP A 153 -8.53 12.22 15.03
CA TRP A 153 -7.21 11.60 15.14
C TRP A 153 -6.92 10.82 13.85
N ALA A 154 -5.93 11.27 13.09
CA ALA A 154 -5.50 10.64 11.85
C ALA A 154 -4.17 9.90 12.06
N VAL A 155 -4.09 8.64 11.61
CA VAL A 155 -2.86 7.85 11.58
C VAL A 155 -1.87 8.49 10.63
N VAL A 156 -0.64 8.69 11.09
CA VAL A 156 0.46 9.24 10.28
C VAL A 156 1.22 8.09 9.66
N PRO A 157 1.13 7.88 8.33
CA PRO A 157 1.88 6.81 7.69
C PRO A 157 3.39 7.10 7.78
N PRO A 158 4.24 6.09 8.06
CA PRO A 158 5.68 6.30 8.25
C PRO A 158 6.41 6.44 6.90
N LEU A 159 6.05 7.46 6.13
CA LEU A 159 6.54 7.66 4.76
C LEU A 159 7.99 8.14 4.71
N ASN A 160 8.50 8.75 5.78
CA ASN A 160 9.81 9.39 5.82
C ASN A 160 10.95 8.47 6.29
N ILE A 161 10.73 7.16 6.36
CA ILE A 161 11.75 6.21 6.82
C ILE A 161 12.72 5.82 5.69
N PRO A 162 14.00 5.52 6.00
CA PRO A 162 14.95 5.02 5.01
C PRO A 162 14.39 3.82 4.25
N GLY A 163 14.54 3.83 2.93
CA GLY A 163 14.00 2.80 2.04
C GLY A 163 12.59 3.10 1.52
N VAL A 164 11.69 3.71 2.31
CA VAL A 164 10.32 4.08 1.87
C VAL A 164 10.28 5.50 1.30
N ALA A 165 11.02 6.43 1.90
CA ALA A 165 11.01 7.85 1.53
C ALA A 165 11.37 8.14 0.06
N ASN A 166 12.01 7.18 -0.61
CA ASN A 166 12.33 7.26 -2.04
C ASN A 166 11.20 6.82 -2.96
N PHE A 167 10.16 6.14 -2.46
CA PHE A 167 9.01 5.69 -3.25
C PHE A 167 7.76 6.53 -3.03
N VAL A 168 7.80 7.43 -2.04
CA VAL A 168 6.72 8.34 -1.74
C VAL A 168 6.66 9.41 -2.84
N PRO A 169 5.51 9.61 -3.50
CA PRO A 169 5.36 10.68 -4.48
C PRO A 169 5.55 12.06 -3.83
N LYS A 170 6.31 12.92 -4.49
CA LYS A 170 6.66 14.28 -4.05
C LYS A 170 6.16 15.36 -4.99
N THR A 171 5.95 15.03 -6.27
CA THR A 171 5.44 15.97 -7.28
C THR A 171 4.06 15.56 -7.78
N LYS A 172 3.33 16.51 -8.36
CA LYS A 172 1.99 16.26 -8.92
C LYS A 172 2.02 15.15 -9.97
N GLU A 173 3.05 15.10 -10.81
CA GLU A 173 3.25 14.07 -11.83
C GLU A 173 3.47 12.71 -11.18
N GLU A 174 4.27 12.62 -10.11
CA GLU A 174 4.47 11.38 -9.36
C GLU A 174 3.15 10.91 -8.72
N PHE A 175 2.35 11.81 -8.14
CA PHE A 175 1.01 11.48 -7.62
C PHE A 175 0.06 10.97 -8.72
N GLN A 176 0.10 11.56 -9.92
CA GLN A 176 -0.70 11.12 -11.06
C GLN A 176 -0.30 9.73 -11.56
N ILE A 177 1.00 9.42 -11.59
CA ILE A 177 1.51 8.09 -11.93
C ILE A 177 0.96 7.05 -10.95
N TRP A 178 1.05 7.32 -9.65
CA TRP A 178 0.52 6.43 -8.61
C TRP A 178 -1.00 6.31 -8.66
N GLY A 179 -1.73 7.42 -8.86
CA GLY A 179 -3.17 7.40 -8.97
C GLY A 179 -3.65 6.59 -10.18
N SER A 180 -2.94 6.68 -11.31
CA SER A 180 -3.23 5.88 -12.51
C SER A 180 -3.01 4.39 -12.25
N LEU A 181 -1.94 4.02 -11.54
CA LEU A 181 -1.69 2.63 -11.15
C LEU A 181 -2.80 2.09 -10.25
N ILE A 182 -3.20 2.84 -9.22
CA ILE A 182 -4.31 2.45 -8.33
C ILE A 182 -5.58 2.23 -9.16
N LYS A 183 -5.90 3.14 -10.09
CA LYS A 183 -7.04 3.00 -10.98
C LYS A 183 -6.95 1.76 -11.88
N THR A 184 -5.77 1.42 -12.37
CA THR A 184 -5.58 0.17 -13.15
C THR A 184 -5.87 -1.05 -12.29
N PHE A 185 -5.32 -1.11 -11.07
CA PHE A 185 -5.63 -2.20 -10.13
C PHE A 185 -7.11 -2.26 -9.77
N ASP A 186 -7.74 -1.11 -9.58
CA ASP A 186 -9.18 -0.98 -9.33
C ASP A 186 -10.02 -1.61 -10.45
N ASN A 187 -9.73 -1.26 -11.70
CA ASN A 187 -10.39 -1.86 -12.85
C ASN A 187 -10.19 -3.39 -12.91
N VAL A 188 -8.98 -3.88 -12.57
CA VAL A 188 -8.72 -5.32 -12.51
C VAL A 188 -9.59 -5.98 -11.45
N VAL A 189 -9.71 -5.39 -10.26
CA VAL A 189 -10.54 -5.93 -9.18
C VAL A 189 -12.03 -5.94 -9.57
N VAL A 190 -12.53 -4.86 -10.18
CA VAL A 190 -13.91 -4.78 -10.68
C VAL A 190 -14.19 -5.86 -11.73
N ASP A 191 -13.28 -6.02 -12.69
CA ASP A 191 -13.37 -7.06 -13.73
C ASP A 191 -13.39 -8.47 -13.11
N LEU A 192 -12.47 -8.75 -12.18
CA LEU A 192 -12.41 -10.06 -11.52
C LEU A 192 -13.68 -10.33 -10.72
N THR A 193 -14.23 -9.31 -10.06
CA THR A 193 -15.49 -9.44 -9.30
C THR A 193 -16.63 -9.84 -10.24
N LYS A 194 -16.70 -9.23 -11.42
CA LYS A 194 -17.67 -9.59 -12.46
C LYS A 194 -17.45 -11.01 -12.97
N ASP A 195 -16.22 -11.41 -13.25
CA ASP A 195 -15.86 -12.74 -13.75
C ASP A 195 -16.19 -13.84 -12.72
N VAL A 196 -15.94 -13.58 -11.43
CA VAL A 196 -16.30 -14.48 -10.32
C VAL A 196 -17.83 -14.59 -10.18
N ASN A 197 -18.54 -13.46 -10.19
CA ASN A 197 -19.99 -13.46 -10.00
C ASN A 197 -20.73 -14.17 -11.15
N SER A 198 -20.26 -13.99 -12.38
CA SER A 198 -20.78 -14.65 -13.58
C SER A 198 -20.40 -16.15 -13.69
N GLY A 199 -19.50 -16.65 -12.85
CA GLY A 199 -19.03 -18.04 -12.89
C GLY A 199 -18.00 -18.32 -13.98
N ALA A 200 -17.39 -17.28 -14.57
CA ALA A 200 -16.30 -17.43 -15.54
C ALA A 200 -15.01 -17.96 -14.88
N MET A 201 -14.83 -17.70 -13.58
CA MET A 201 -13.74 -18.25 -12.77
C MET A 201 -14.21 -19.51 -12.05
N LYS A 202 -13.39 -20.56 -12.04
CA LYS A 202 -13.74 -21.86 -11.44
C LYS A 202 -13.05 -22.14 -10.11
N SER A 203 -12.02 -21.36 -9.78
CA SER A 203 -11.20 -21.51 -8.57
C SER A 203 -10.54 -20.20 -8.17
N LEU A 204 -9.98 -20.13 -6.96
CA LEU A 204 -9.16 -18.97 -6.57
C LEU A 204 -7.85 -18.90 -7.37
N ASP A 205 -7.35 -20.02 -7.86
CA ASP A 205 -6.15 -20.04 -8.71
C ASP A 205 -6.40 -19.36 -10.07
N ASP A 206 -7.59 -19.58 -10.67
CA ASP A 206 -7.98 -18.89 -11.91
C ASP A 206 -8.06 -17.38 -11.70
N VAL A 207 -8.68 -16.95 -10.60
CA VAL A 207 -8.79 -15.52 -10.22
C VAL A 207 -7.39 -14.91 -10.09
N SER A 208 -6.49 -15.60 -9.38
CA SER A 208 -5.13 -15.12 -9.11
C SER A 208 -4.27 -15.04 -10.37
N LYS A 209 -4.37 -16.06 -11.23
CA LYS A 209 -3.69 -16.08 -12.53
C LYS A 209 -4.20 -14.95 -13.43
N LYS A 210 -5.52 -14.77 -13.51
CA LYS A 210 -6.14 -13.71 -14.31
C LYS A 210 -5.76 -12.32 -13.80
N ALA A 211 -5.74 -12.14 -12.48
CA ALA A 211 -5.29 -10.91 -11.85
C ALA A 211 -3.83 -10.61 -12.22
N GLY A 212 -2.96 -11.60 -12.10
CA GLY A 212 -1.56 -11.54 -12.51
C GLY A 212 -1.36 -11.09 -13.95
N GLU A 213 -2.05 -11.76 -14.88
CA GLU A 213 -2.01 -11.44 -16.30
C GLU A 213 -2.40 -9.98 -16.58
N LYS A 214 -3.43 -9.47 -15.91
CA LYS A 214 -3.92 -8.10 -16.13
C LYS A 214 -3.10 -7.03 -15.39
N ALA A 215 -2.54 -7.35 -14.23
CA ALA A 215 -1.96 -6.35 -13.33
C ALA A 215 -0.43 -6.28 -13.36
N PHE A 216 0.25 -7.36 -13.73
CA PHE A 216 1.71 -7.43 -13.68
C PHE A 216 2.38 -6.41 -14.61
N ILE A 217 1.99 -6.38 -15.88
CA ILE A 217 2.58 -5.46 -16.88
C ILE A 217 2.36 -4.00 -16.49
N PRO A 218 1.13 -3.53 -16.16
CA PRO A 218 0.93 -2.17 -15.67
C PRO A 218 1.76 -1.83 -14.43
N ALA A 219 1.85 -2.73 -13.45
CA ALA A 219 2.65 -2.52 -12.26
C ALA A 219 4.14 -2.31 -12.60
N ALA A 220 4.69 -3.17 -13.46
CA ALA A 220 6.08 -3.05 -13.91
C ALA A 220 6.32 -1.72 -14.66
N MET A 221 5.39 -1.33 -15.55
CA MET A 221 5.48 -0.06 -16.27
C MET A 221 5.39 1.15 -15.36
N THR A 222 4.55 1.12 -14.32
CA THR A 222 4.50 2.21 -13.34
C THR A 222 5.79 2.31 -12.55
N VAL A 223 6.36 1.19 -12.10
CA VAL A 223 7.66 1.20 -11.41
C VAL A 223 8.72 1.82 -12.34
N PHE A 224 8.75 1.42 -13.61
CA PHE A 224 9.65 2.00 -14.60
C PHE A 224 9.43 3.52 -14.78
N ALA A 225 8.20 3.96 -15.01
CA ALA A 225 7.87 5.38 -15.17
C ALA A 225 8.24 6.21 -13.93
N TYR A 226 7.98 5.68 -12.74
CA TYR A 226 8.35 6.31 -11.48
C TYR A 226 9.87 6.44 -11.33
N THR A 227 10.64 5.40 -11.65
CA THR A 227 12.11 5.46 -11.62
C THR A 227 12.66 6.53 -12.57
N GLN A 228 12.09 6.64 -13.77
CA GLN A 228 12.47 7.66 -14.75
C GLN A 228 12.14 9.09 -14.25
N ALA A 229 10.97 9.28 -13.64
CA ALA A 229 10.58 10.57 -13.05
C ALA A 229 11.55 11.00 -11.94
N MET A 230 11.94 10.06 -11.08
CA MET A 230 12.94 10.31 -10.04
C MET A 230 14.31 10.69 -10.61
N GLU A 231 14.78 10.00 -11.65
CA GLU A 231 16.04 10.32 -12.31
C GLU A 231 16.03 11.71 -12.94
N ALA A 232 14.92 12.06 -13.61
CA ALA A 232 14.74 13.39 -14.20
C ALA A 232 14.81 14.49 -13.13
N ARG A 233 14.14 14.29 -12.00
CA ARG A 233 14.21 15.20 -10.85
C ARG A 233 15.63 15.33 -10.31
N LYS A 234 16.34 14.21 -10.12
CA LYS A 234 17.72 14.21 -9.61
C LYS A 234 18.64 15.00 -10.54
N LYS A 235 18.53 14.81 -11.86
CA LYS A 235 19.30 15.54 -12.87
C LYS A 235 18.96 17.03 -12.86
N ALA A 236 17.67 17.40 -12.73
CA ALA A 236 17.26 18.80 -12.65
C ALA A 236 17.81 19.50 -11.40
N ALA A 237 17.75 18.84 -10.23
CA ALA A 237 18.29 19.37 -8.99
C ALA A 237 19.81 19.58 -9.05
N GLN A 238 20.55 18.63 -9.65
CA GLN A 238 22.00 18.76 -9.85
C GLN A 238 22.35 19.95 -10.76
N LYS A 239 21.61 20.16 -11.85
CA LYS A 239 21.80 21.30 -12.75
C LYS A 239 21.52 22.63 -12.04
N ALA A 240 20.44 22.71 -11.26
CA ALA A 240 20.09 23.92 -10.51
C ALA A 240 21.14 24.29 -9.44
N ALA A 241 21.71 23.27 -8.76
CA ALA A 241 22.78 23.47 -7.79
C ALA A 241 24.08 23.98 -8.44
N GLN A 242 24.37 23.56 -9.68
CA GLN A 242 25.55 24.01 -10.43
C GLN A 242 25.39 25.43 -11.01
N SER A 243 24.17 25.90 -11.24
CA SER A 243 23.88 27.23 -11.79
C SER A 243 23.72 28.33 -10.75
N THR A 244 23.84 28.04 -9.45
CA THR A 244 23.78 29.08 -8.40
C THR A 244 25.16 29.75 -8.30
N PRO A 245 25.32 31.04 -8.68
CA PRO A 245 26.61 31.71 -8.63
C PRO A 245 27.11 31.81 -7.19
N GLN A 246 28.36 31.43 -6.92
CA GLN A 246 29.02 31.76 -5.67
C GLN A 246 28.98 33.28 -5.48
N ALA A 247 28.40 33.74 -4.37
CA ALA A 247 28.44 35.15 -4.01
C ALA A 247 29.90 35.63 -3.98
N PRO A 248 30.22 36.80 -4.54
CA PRO A 248 31.59 37.30 -4.57
C PRO A 248 32.12 37.42 -3.14
N THR A 249 33.24 36.77 -2.88
CA THR A 249 33.97 36.85 -1.61
C THR A 249 34.24 38.33 -1.28
N PRO A 250 33.86 38.85 -0.11
CA PRO A 250 34.15 40.23 0.24
C PRO A 250 35.68 40.39 0.30
N GLY A 251 36.19 41.28 -0.55
CA GLY A 251 37.60 41.60 -0.65
C GLY A 251 38.15 42.03 0.70
N LYS A 252 39.31 41.46 1.08
CA LYS A 252 40.09 41.96 2.22
C LYS A 252 40.69 43.30 1.83
N ASN A 253 40.33 44.35 2.56
CA ASN A 253 41.07 45.61 2.62
C ASN A 253 42.37 45.45 3.39
#